data_AF-A0A2S5KJM0-F1
#
_entry.id   AF-A0A2S5KJM0-F1
#
_cell.length_a   1.000
_cell.length_b   1.000
_cell.length_c   1.000
_cell.angle_alpha   90.00
_cell.angle_beta   90.00
_cell.angle_gamma   90.00
#
_symmetry.space_group_name_H-M   'P 1'
#
loop_
_entity.id
_entity.type
_entity.pdbx_description
1 polymer ?
#
loop_
_entity_poly.entity_id
_entity_poly.type
_entity_poly.pdbx_seq_one_letter_code
_entity_poly.pdbx_strand_id
1 'polypeptide(L)'
;MSGVISYPRTDGSDRFKRDLERIEALIVEIEQALSVENIEGILTLIALVGWDRLPEALRIRYLGLLAQKSRELERQQRSRGDAKDEASRLSEQKLHMLMQQMDSYLIEHCPWEARRDQEPLTVEGVQSRLKDARQRIDDKGYQPLFSDDEILALSQTDAVAQACYKVRFMERKYFGDNGKGSFMGMSFEGASGVGVKYWNTSFGQIEDADSDYRLLANKLGLNYVEGREYMLLVIDSEKAQAVCESTSVSATFEKIGAFANQELPDLYPPELTREILTPEFQTHYRDLYEQAKKYWNEEWRLSETQFHDFLLAQNVDPETRILLLERQRMHMQVGNNEYFRGDGMTENLIEGSQQQYGVVELFSFDKKKVELDAYLRAGAVHVIQGVSHVEKG
;
A
#
# COMPACT_ATOMS: atom_id res chain seq x y z
N MET A 1 -23.94 81.39 2.87
CA MET A 1 -24.11 80.16 3.66
C MET A 1 -23.98 78.97 2.73
N SER A 2 -22.87 78.26 2.78
CA SER A 2 -22.69 76.95 2.10
C SER A 2 -21.75 76.12 2.97
N GLY A 3 -22.34 75.36 3.90
CA GLY A 3 -21.62 74.38 4.72
C GLY A 3 -21.54 73.07 3.95
N VAL A 4 -20.32 72.68 3.55
CA VAL A 4 -20.03 71.34 3.04
C VAL A 4 -19.84 70.43 4.25
N ILE A 5 -20.78 69.49 4.44
CA ILE A 5 -20.63 68.41 5.42
C ILE A 5 -19.67 67.39 4.81
N SER A 6 -18.44 67.38 5.34
CA SER A 6 -17.46 66.31 5.11
C SER A 6 -17.84 65.11 5.97
N TYR A 7 -18.19 63.99 5.35
CA TYR A 7 -18.28 62.71 6.06
C TYR A 7 -16.86 62.17 6.29
N PRO A 8 -16.50 61.76 7.52
CA PRO A 8 -15.22 61.11 7.75
C PRO A 8 -15.19 59.78 7.00
N ARG A 9 -14.24 59.64 6.07
CA ARG A 9 -13.87 58.34 5.51
C ARG A 9 -13.31 57.52 6.68
N THR A 10 -14.03 56.46 7.03
CA THR A 10 -13.71 55.54 8.11
C THR A 10 -12.31 54.93 7.95
N ASP A 11 -11.57 54.99 9.04
CA ASP A 11 -10.24 54.44 9.37
C ASP A 11 -10.03 52.92 9.17
N GLY A 12 -10.99 52.22 8.56
CA GLY A 12 -11.02 50.76 8.46
C GLY A 12 -9.89 50.18 7.60
N SER A 13 -9.37 50.92 6.61
CA SER A 13 -8.30 50.42 5.73
C SER A 13 -6.95 50.34 6.44
N ASP A 14 -6.65 51.29 7.32
CA ASP A 14 -5.35 51.35 8.03
C ASP A 14 -5.27 50.37 9.19
N ARG A 15 -6.43 50.01 9.77
CA ARG A 15 -6.50 48.94 10.77
C ARG A 15 -6.35 47.57 10.11
N PHE A 16 -7.10 47.32 9.05
CA PHE A 16 -7.01 46.07 8.29
C PHE A 16 -5.60 45.82 7.75
N LYS A 17 -4.94 46.86 7.22
CA LYS A 17 -3.57 46.75 6.71
C LYS A 17 -2.56 46.42 7.82
N ARG A 18 -2.67 47.05 8.99
CA ARG A 18 -1.81 46.75 10.15
C ARG A 18 -2.04 45.35 10.71
N ASP A 19 -3.30 44.90 10.72
CA ASP A 19 -3.63 43.53 11.15
C ASP A 19 -3.06 42.50 10.16
N LEU A 20 -3.09 42.79 8.84
CA LEU A 20 -2.46 41.95 7.81
C LEU A 20 -0.94 41.89 7.96
N GLU A 21 -0.27 43.03 8.11
CA GLU A 21 1.19 43.13 8.31
C GLU A 21 1.62 42.40 9.59
N ARG A 22 0.80 42.43 10.64
CA ARG A 22 1.06 41.70 11.90
C ARG A 22 0.89 40.20 11.73
N ILE A 23 -0.12 39.76 10.96
CA ILE A 23 -0.30 38.34 10.62
C ILE A 23 0.86 37.84 9.77
N GLU A 24 1.32 38.61 8.79
CA GLU A 24 2.49 38.29 7.97
C GLU A 24 3.77 38.19 8.81
N ALA A 25 3.99 39.13 9.74
CA ALA A 25 5.13 39.07 10.65
C ALA A 25 5.09 37.84 11.57
N LEU A 26 3.90 37.51 12.11
CA LEU A 26 3.71 36.30 12.90
C LEU A 26 3.93 35.04 12.06
N ILE A 27 3.47 35.01 10.81
CA ILE A 27 3.72 33.90 9.88
C ILE A 27 5.22 33.73 9.67
N VAL A 28 5.98 34.81 9.45
CA VAL A 28 7.44 34.76 9.30
C VAL A 28 8.14 34.28 10.58
N GLU A 29 7.73 34.74 11.75
CA GLU A 29 8.27 34.28 13.04
C GLU A 29 7.96 32.80 13.28
N ILE A 30 6.72 32.39 13.00
CA ILE A 30 6.31 30.99 13.04
C ILE A 30 7.21 30.21 12.10
N GLU A 31 7.30 30.60 10.82
CA GLU A 31 8.16 29.99 9.80
C GLU A 31 9.63 29.87 10.23
N GLN A 32 10.17 30.84 10.96
CA GLN A 32 11.53 30.78 11.49
C GLN A 32 11.63 29.83 12.70
N ALA A 33 10.57 29.70 13.49
CA ALA A 33 10.46 28.76 14.60
C ALA A 33 10.04 27.34 14.18
N LEU A 34 9.59 27.15 12.93
CA LEU A 34 9.24 25.86 12.35
C LEU A 34 10.50 25.02 12.11
N SER A 35 10.86 24.25 13.12
CA SER A 35 11.86 23.21 13.03
C SER A 35 11.22 21.85 13.32
N VAL A 36 11.92 20.80 12.89
CA VAL A 36 11.59 19.40 13.23
C VAL A 36 11.57 19.18 14.75
N GLU A 37 12.22 20.04 15.54
CA GLU A 37 12.27 19.93 16.99
C GLU A 37 11.01 20.49 17.69
N ASN A 38 10.20 21.32 17.01
CA ASN A 38 9.05 22.01 17.60
C ASN A 38 7.70 21.54 17.02
N ILE A 39 7.52 20.23 16.84
CA ILE A 39 6.32 19.70 16.20
C ILE A 39 5.03 19.97 16.98
N GLU A 40 5.06 20.00 18.30
CA GLU A 40 3.89 20.40 19.08
C GLU A 40 3.44 21.83 18.72
N GLY A 41 4.37 22.74 18.47
CA GLY A 41 4.08 24.09 17.98
C GLY A 41 3.48 24.09 16.57
N ILE A 42 4.01 23.23 15.68
CA ILE A 42 3.49 23.03 14.31
C ILE A 42 2.04 22.56 14.35
N LEU A 43 1.81 21.49 15.09
CA LEU A 43 0.48 20.91 15.26
C LEU A 43 -0.43 21.99 15.84
N THR A 44 -0.12 22.54 17.01
CA THR A 44 -0.92 23.59 17.68
C THR A 44 -1.35 24.72 16.73
N LEU A 45 -0.46 25.21 15.86
CA LEU A 45 -0.82 26.22 14.88
C LEU A 45 -1.89 25.74 13.89
N ILE A 46 -1.77 24.52 13.39
CA ILE A 46 -2.73 23.91 12.48
C ILE A 46 -4.13 23.80 13.14
N ALA A 47 -4.27 23.39 14.41
CA ALA A 47 -5.61 23.42 15.06
C ALA A 47 -6.14 24.84 15.23
N LEU A 48 -5.27 25.81 15.57
CA LEU A 48 -5.70 27.18 15.83
C LEU A 48 -6.17 27.88 14.55
N VAL A 49 -5.44 27.70 13.46
CA VAL A 49 -5.69 28.41 12.20
C VAL A 49 -6.62 27.62 11.29
N GLY A 50 -6.54 26.28 11.31
CA GLY A 50 -7.18 25.38 10.36
C GLY A 50 -6.36 25.26 9.08
N TRP A 51 -6.21 24.03 8.57
CA TRP A 51 -5.36 23.73 7.43
C TRP A 51 -5.71 24.54 6.18
N ASP A 52 -7.00 24.62 5.83
CA ASP A 52 -7.44 25.30 4.60
C ASP A 52 -7.24 26.82 4.64
N ARG A 53 -6.96 27.38 5.82
CA ARG A 53 -6.67 28.80 6.00
C ARG A 53 -5.19 29.10 6.00
N LEU A 54 -4.34 28.07 6.00
CA LEU A 54 -2.89 28.25 5.88
C LEU A 54 -2.52 28.58 4.43
N PRO A 55 -1.61 29.55 4.21
CA PRO A 55 -0.99 29.76 2.91
C PRO A 55 -0.42 28.45 2.35
N GLU A 56 -0.53 28.24 1.04
CA GLU A 56 -0.07 27.02 0.38
C GLU A 56 1.42 26.74 0.63
N ALA A 57 2.27 27.76 0.58
CA ALA A 57 3.70 27.62 0.89
C ALA A 57 3.95 27.10 2.30
N LEU A 58 3.15 27.55 3.28
CA LEU A 58 3.20 27.07 4.64
C LEU A 58 2.75 25.61 4.73
N ARG A 59 1.63 25.26 4.09
CA ARG A 59 1.14 23.86 4.02
C ARG A 59 2.19 22.91 3.45
N ILE A 60 2.82 23.27 2.33
CA ILE A 60 3.90 22.48 1.72
C ILE A 60 5.07 22.32 2.69
N ARG A 61 5.51 23.41 3.32
CA ARG A 61 6.60 23.38 4.29
C ARG A 61 6.27 22.52 5.51
N TYR A 62 5.03 22.59 6.00
CA TYR A 62 4.54 21.76 7.09
C TYR A 62 4.54 20.29 6.75
N LEU A 63 4.00 19.91 5.58
CA LEU A 63 4.05 18.52 5.12
C LEU A 63 5.49 18.02 5.04
N GLY A 64 6.41 18.85 4.56
CA GLY A 64 7.85 18.54 4.52
C GLY A 64 8.44 18.29 5.90
N LEU A 65 8.14 19.14 6.89
CA LEU A 65 8.62 19.00 8.27
C LEU A 65 8.00 17.80 8.98
N LEU A 66 6.69 17.57 8.81
CA LEU A 66 5.98 16.42 9.36
C LEU A 66 6.51 15.13 8.75
N ALA A 67 6.73 15.07 7.44
CA ALA A 67 7.37 13.93 6.78
C ALA A 67 8.82 13.73 7.23
N GLN A 68 9.58 14.81 7.44
CA GLN A 68 10.95 14.71 7.97
C GLN A 68 10.96 14.17 9.40
N LYS A 69 10.06 14.65 10.27
CA LYS A 69 9.96 14.11 11.62
C LYS A 69 9.46 12.69 11.62
N SER A 70 8.47 12.36 10.78
CA SER A 70 7.97 11.00 10.60
C SER A 70 9.15 10.06 10.40
N ARG A 71 10.00 10.37 9.41
CA ARG A 71 11.23 9.63 9.13
C ARG A 71 12.24 9.62 10.28
N GLU A 72 12.35 10.70 11.06
CA GLU A 72 13.22 10.74 12.25
C GLU A 72 12.70 9.83 13.36
N LEU A 73 11.41 9.89 13.66
CA LEU A 73 10.75 9.07 14.68
C LEU A 73 10.77 7.60 14.29
N GLU A 74 10.51 7.30 13.01
CA GLU A 74 10.69 5.97 12.44
C GLU A 74 12.13 5.49 12.68
N ARG A 75 13.16 6.25 12.29
CA ARG A 75 14.58 5.89 12.54
C ARG A 75 14.90 5.70 14.02
N GLN A 76 14.34 6.54 14.89
CA GLN A 76 14.51 6.40 16.34
C GLN A 76 13.86 5.11 16.84
N GLN A 77 12.68 4.76 16.33
CA GLN A 77 12.03 3.49 16.61
C GLN A 77 12.89 2.32 16.09
N ARG A 78 13.43 2.41 14.87
CA ARG A 78 14.31 1.39 14.26
C ARG A 78 15.59 1.15 15.06
N SER A 79 16.18 2.22 15.59
CA SER A 79 17.47 2.15 16.29
C SER A 79 17.37 1.65 17.73
N ARG A 80 16.16 1.56 18.28
CA ARG A 80 15.92 1.04 19.63
C ARG A 80 15.65 -0.47 19.56
N GLY A 81 16.69 -1.25 19.84
CA GLY A 81 16.53 -2.69 20.11
C GLY A 81 15.85 -2.93 21.46
N ASP A 82 15.36 -4.16 21.69
CA ASP A 82 14.62 -4.59 22.89
C ASP A 82 15.03 -3.83 24.16
N ALA A 83 14.19 -2.90 24.63
CA ALA A 83 14.47 -2.11 25.83
C ALA A 83 14.58 -2.99 27.08
N LYS A 84 15.82 -3.20 27.53
CA LYS A 84 16.12 -4.03 28.71
C LYS A 84 15.92 -3.29 30.03
N ASP A 85 16.00 -1.96 30.03
CA ASP A 85 15.82 -1.14 31.24
C ASP A 85 14.56 -0.26 31.20
N GLU A 86 14.15 0.19 32.39
CA GLU A 86 12.91 0.93 32.61
C GLU A 86 12.94 2.34 31.98
N ALA A 87 14.09 3.00 31.97
CA ALA A 87 14.25 4.32 31.36
C ALA A 87 14.10 4.27 29.83
N SER A 88 14.61 3.22 29.20
CA SER A 88 14.47 2.95 27.77
C SER A 88 13.01 2.65 27.42
N ARG A 89 12.32 1.82 28.22
CA ARG A 89 10.89 1.52 28.04
C ARG A 89 10.02 2.77 28.17
N LEU A 90 10.27 3.61 29.17
CA LEU A 90 9.54 4.87 29.35
C LEU A 90 9.77 5.81 28.15
N SER A 91 11.00 5.84 27.63
CA SER A 91 11.34 6.63 26.46
C SER A 91 10.69 6.11 25.19
N GLU A 92 10.53 4.79 25.03
CA GLU A 92 9.80 4.17 23.91
C GLU A 92 8.30 4.45 23.99
N GLN A 93 7.71 4.32 25.18
CA GLN A 93 6.30 4.65 25.40
C GLN A 93 6.01 6.12 25.06
N LYS A 94 6.89 7.04 25.48
CA LYS A 94 6.76 8.47 25.13
C LYS A 94 6.86 8.70 23.63
N LEU A 95 7.82 8.05 22.97
CA LEU A 95 7.99 8.14 21.52
C LEU A 95 6.73 7.65 20.79
N HIS A 96 6.23 6.48 21.16
CA HIS A 96 5.02 5.90 20.59
C HIS A 96 3.79 6.78 20.80
N MET A 97 3.61 7.34 22.01
CA MET A 97 2.52 8.28 22.28
C MET A 97 2.58 9.53 21.39
N LEU A 98 3.77 10.09 21.17
CA LEU A 98 3.95 11.25 20.30
C LEU A 98 3.63 10.91 18.84
N MET A 99 4.02 9.72 18.38
CA MET A 99 3.68 9.23 17.04
C MET A 99 2.16 9.06 16.86
N GLN A 100 1.46 8.48 17.84
CA GLN A 100 -0.01 8.34 17.81
C GLN A 100 -0.72 9.70 17.82
N GLN A 101 -0.22 10.66 18.60
CA GLN A 101 -0.73 12.02 18.61
C GLN A 101 -0.57 12.68 17.25
N MET A 102 0.59 12.51 16.61
CA MET A 102 0.84 13.06 15.28
C MET A 102 -0.08 12.43 14.23
N ASP A 103 -0.27 11.11 14.24
CA ASP A 103 -1.24 10.42 13.36
C ASP A 103 -2.65 10.98 13.54
N SER A 104 -3.11 11.11 14.79
CA SER A 104 -4.44 11.65 15.12
C SER A 104 -4.62 13.08 14.61
N TYR A 105 -3.59 13.90 14.79
CA TYR A 105 -3.59 15.30 14.40
C TYR A 105 -3.67 15.48 12.89
N LEU A 106 -2.90 14.68 12.15
CA LEU A 106 -2.91 14.65 10.70
C LEU A 106 -4.31 14.27 10.19
N ILE A 107 -4.97 13.30 10.82
CA ILE A 107 -6.33 12.91 10.44
C ILE A 107 -7.34 14.04 10.70
N GLU A 108 -7.28 14.65 11.89
CA GLU A 108 -8.24 15.68 12.31
C GLU A 108 -8.13 16.97 11.49
N HIS A 109 -6.91 17.35 11.11
CA HIS A 109 -6.66 18.67 10.56
C HIS A 109 -6.13 18.68 9.14
N CYS A 110 -5.57 17.60 8.60
CA CYS A 110 -5.08 17.58 7.22
C CYS A 110 -6.07 16.83 6.30
N PRO A 111 -6.41 17.41 5.13
CA PRO A 111 -7.17 16.72 4.11
C PRO A 111 -6.41 15.46 3.70
N TRP A 112 -7.16 14.38 3.46
CA TRP A 112 -6.59 13.05 3.25
C TRP A 112 -5.71 12.98 1.99
N GLU A 113 -6.00 13.77 0.95
CA GLU A 113 -5.16 13.90 -0.24
C GLU A 113 -3.76 14.43 0.11
N ALA A 114 -3.67 15.34 1.09
CA ALA A 114 -2.39 15.88 1.56
C ALA A 114 -1.59 14.87 2.41
N ARG A 115 -2.24 13.81 2.90
CA ARG A 115 -1.62 12.72 3.68
C ARG A 115 -1.12 11.57 2.81
N ARG A 116 -1.36 11.59 1.50
CA ARG A 116 -1.02 10.49 0.58
C ARG A 116 0.45 10.07 0.62
N ASP A 117 1.35 11.05 0.79
CA ASP A 117 2.80 10.86 0.81
C ASP A 117 3.36 10.69 2.24
N GLN A 118 2.47 10.60 3.22
CA GLN A 118 2.80 10.41 4.63
C GLN A 118 2.22 9.09 5.08
N GLU A 119 3.07 8.08 5.27
CA GLU A 119 2.61 6.84 5.88
C GLU A 119 2.14 7.09 7.32
N PRO A 120 1.17 6.32 7.82
CA PRO A 120 0.91 6.27 9.26
C PRO A 120 2.19 5.93 9.99
N LEU A 121 2.39 6.52 11.16
CA LEU A 121 3.53 6.21 12.01
C LEU A 121 3.31 4.95 12.84
N THR A 122 2.06 4.70 13.20
CA THR A 122 1.67 3.62 14.09
C THR A 122 0.57 2.75 13.46
N VAL A 123 0.43 1.54 13.98
CA VAL A 123 -0.68 0.66 13.60
C VAL A 123 -2.02 1.26 14.04
N GLU A 124 -2.06 1.96 15.17
CA GLU A 124 -3.23 2.72 15.60
C GLU A 124 -3.55 3.85 14.61
N GLY A 125 -2.52 4.48 14.04
CA GLY A 125 -2.65 5.43 12.92
C GLY A 125 -3.29 4.78 11.69
N VAL A 126 -2.81 3.60 11.28
CA VAL A 126 -3.42 2.80 10.19
C VAL A 126 -4.91 2.58 10.45
N GLN A 127 -5.28 2.09 11.63
CA GLN A 127 -6.68 1.86 12.01
C GLN A 127 -7.51 3.14 11.98
N SER A 128 -6.94 4.25 12.44
CA SER A 128 -7.63 5.54 12.48
C SER A 128 -7.87 6.09 11.07
N ARG A 129 -6.89 5.95 10.17
CA ARG A 129 -7.05 6.32 8.76
C ARG A 129 -8.09 5.47 8.04
N LEU A 130 -8.18 4.17 8.33
CA LEU A 130 -9.24 3.31 7.78
C LEU A 130 -10.64 3.72 8.25
N LYS A 131 -10.79 4.11 9.53
CA LYS A 131 -12.07 4.63 10.05
C LYS A 131 -12.46 5.94 9.39
N ASP A 132 -11.50 6.84 9.22
CA ASP A 132 -11.66 8.11 8.52
C ASP A 132 -12.02 7.88 7.03
N ALA A 133 -11.40 6.90 6.37
CA ALA A 133 -11.76 6.49 5.01
C ALA A 133 -13.20 5.95 4.91
N ARG A 134 -13.64 5.11 5.87
CA ARG A 134 -15.04 4.65 5.94
C ARG A 134 -16.02 5.81 6.00
N GLN A 135 -15.77 6.79 6.87
CA GLN A 135 -16.64 7.95 6.97
C GLN A 135 -16.71 8.72 5.64
N ARG A 136 -15.58 8.88 4.94
CA ARG A 136 -15.57 9.52 3.61
C ARG A 136 -16.36 8.73 2.56
N ILE A 137 -16.21 7.40 2.53
CA ILE A 137 -16.93 6.53 1.60
C ILE A 137 -18.43 6.58 1.88
N ASP A 138 -18.84 6.55 3.15
CA ASP A 138 -20.24 6.65 3.54
C ASP A 138 -20.86 8.01 3.15
N ASP A 139 -20.07 9.10 3.21
CA ASP A 139 -20.54 10.46 2.93
C ASP A 139 -20.51 10.83 1.43
N LYS A 140 -19.51 10.37 0.68
CA LYS A 140 -19.20 10.84 -0.69
C LYS A 140 -19.09 9.71 -1.73
N GLY A 141 -19.15 8.46 -1.30
CA GLY A 141 -18.78 7.30 -2.12
C GLY A 141 -17.26 7.13 -2.25
N TYR A 142 -16.84 6.05 -2.90
CA TYR A 142 -15.43 5.80 -3.21
C TYR A 142 -14.83 6.90 -4.07
N GLN A 143 -13.65 7.39 -3.67
CA GLN A 143 -12.85 8.35 -4.42
C GLN A 143 -11.41 7.87 -4.43
N PRO A 144 -10.80 7.67 -5.60
CA PRO A 144 -9.44 7.18 -5.66
C PRO A 144 -8.42 8.20 -5.15
N LEU A 145 -7.42 7.72 -4.40
CA LEU A 145 -6.32 8.56 -3.89
C LEU A 145 -5.29 8.93 -4.95
N PHE A 146 -5.08 8.02 -5.92
CA PHE A 146 -4.09 8.16 -6.97
C PHE A 146 -4.76 8.11 -8.34
N SER A 147 -4.29 8.91 -9.29
CA SER A 147 -4.62 8.74 -10.71
C SER A 147 -3.87 7.57 -11.34
N ASP A 148 -4.30 7.11 -12.52
CA ASP A 148 -3.62 6.04 -13.26
C ASP A 148 -2.15 6.41 -13.59
N ASP A 149 -1.89 7.67 -13.96
CA ASP A 149 -0.53 8.17 -14.22
C ASP A 149 0.36 8.12 -12.97
N GLU A 150 -0.21 8.40 -11.79
CA GLU A 150 0.50 8.31 -10.52
C GLU A 150 0.78 6.86 -10.11
N ILE A 151 -0.19 5.96 -10.28
CA ILE A 151 0.00 4.51 -10.02
C ILE A 151 1.10 3.97 -10.95
N LEU A 152 1.07 4.34 -12.22
CA LEU A 152 2.12 3.98 -13.19
C LEU A 152 3.48 4.52 -12.77
N ALA A 153 3.57 5.79 -12.38
CA ALA A 153 4.82 6.37 -11.91
C ALA A 153 5.36 5.65 -10.66
N LEU A 154 4.49 5.29 -9.72
CA LEU A 154 4.85 4.54 -8.52
C LEU A 154 5.34 3.13 -8.85
N SER A 155 4.75 2.45 -9.83
CA SER A 155 5.14 1.08 -10.22
C SER A 155 6.58 0.99 -10.76
N GLN A 156 7.08 2.10 -11.33
CA GLN A 156 8.46 2.23 -11.82
C GLN A 156 9.50 2.53 -10.74
N THR A 157 9.09 2.69 -9.48
CA THR A 157 9.98 2.96 -8.34
C THR A 157 9.93 1.83 -7.31
N ASP A 158 10.75 1.94 -6.27
CA ASP A 158 10.68 1.05 -5.10
C ASP A 158 9.88 1.66 -3.94
N ALA A 159 9.22 2.81 -4.13
CA ALA A 159 8.53 3.52 -3.05
C ALA A 159 7.48 2.64 -2.34
N VAL A 160 6.66 1.94 -3.11
CA VAL A 160 5.61 1.04 -2.56
C VAL A 160 6.24 -0.18 -1.87
N ALA A 161 7.33 -0.72 -2.41
CA ALA A 161 8.05 -1.87 -1.83
C ALA A 161 8.78 -1.51 -0.52
N GLN A 162 9.20 -0.25 -0.37
CA GLN A 162 9.87 0.29 0.80
C GLN A 162 8.91 0.78 1.89
N ALA A 163 7.60 0.70 1.66
CA ALA A 163 6.61 1.16 2.61
C ALA A 163 6.75 0.49 3.98
N CYS A 164 6.61 1.29 5.05
CA CYS A 164 6.64 0.84 6.44
C CYS A 164 5.50 -0.14 6.70
N TYR A 165 4.29 0.20 6.24
CA TYR A 165 3.12 -0.66 6.37
C TYR A 165 2.69 -1.22 5.02
N LYS A 166 2.77 -2.53 4.90
CA LYS A 166 2.20 -3.30 3.79
C LYS A 166 0.90 -3.93 4.22
N VAL A 167 0.10 -4.34 3.24
CA VAL A 167 -1.20 -4.91 3.49
C VAL A 167 -1.46 -6.11 2.62
N ARG A 168 -2.07 -7.13 3.23
CA ARG A 168 -2.50 -8.33 2.53
C ARG A 168 -3.98 -8.57 2.78
N PHE A 169 -4.72 -8.68 1.69
CA PHE A 169 -6.10 -9.12 1.70
C PHE A 169 -6.18 -10.63 1.44
N MET A 170 -6.93 -11.36 2.26
CA MET A 170 -7.08 -12.81 2.12
C MET A 170 -8.39 -13.33 2.72
N GLU A 171 -8.82 -14.52 2.33
CA GLU A 171 -9.93 -15.22 3.00
C GLU A 171 -9.54 -15.64 4.42
N ARG A 172 -10.46 -15.46 5.37
CA ARG A 172 -10.27 -15.73 6.81
C ARG A 172 -9.87 -17.17 7.11
N LYS A 173 -10.33 -18.12 6.29
CA LYS A 173 -10.02 -19.55 6.43
C LYS A 173 -8.52 -19.85 6.36
N TYR A 174 -7.75 -19.06 5.59
CA TYR A 174 -6.31 -19.24 5.44
C TYR A 174 -5.50 -18.71 6.62
N PHE A 175 -6.11 -17.94 7.53
CA PHE A 175 -5.47 -17.48 8.76
C PHE A 175 -5.55 -18.52 9.89
N GLY A 176 -6.40 -19.54 9.75
CA GLY A 176 -6.54 -20.61 10.74
C GLY A 176 -6.97 -20.12 12.13
N ASP A 177 -6.57 -20.89 13.15
CA ASP A 177 -6.78 -20.56 14.57
C ASP A 177 -5.71 -19.57 15.04
N ASN A 178 -6.01 -18.28 14.93
CA ASN A 178 -5.13 -17.19 15.34
C ASN A 178 -3.70 -17.30 14.76
N GLY A 179 -3.60 -17.66 13.48
CA GLY A 179 -2.35 -17.79 12.76
C GLY A 179 -1.62 -19.12 12.96
N LYS A 180 -2.07 -20.01 13.84
CA LYS A 180 -1.43 -21.31 14.08
C LYS A 180 -1.64 -22.28 12.93
N GLY A 181 -0.59 -23.00 12.57
CA GLY A 181 -0.59 -23.95 11.45
C GLY A 181 -0.84 -23.30 10.09
N SER A 182 -0.77 -21.97 10.01
CA SER A 182 -1.04 -21.17 8.82
C SER A 182 0.15 -20.25 8.54
N PHE A 183 0.40 -19.97 7.27
CA PHE A 183 1.52 -19.15 6.81
C PHE A 183 1.01 -17.89 6.17
N MET A 184 1.86 -16.87 6.04
CA MET A 184 1.51 -15.64 5.34
C MET A 184 0.91 -16.02 3.98
N GLY A 185 1.66 -16.70 3.11
CA GLY A 185 1.18 -17.25 1.84
C GLY A 185 1.61 -18.68 1.55
N MET A 186 1.99 -18.92 0.29
CA MET A 186 2.34 -20.25 -0.18
C MET A 186 3.77 -20.60 0.15
N SER A 187 4.03 -21.87 0.51
CA SER A 187 5.42 -22.35 0.65
C SER A 187 6.15 -22.23 -0.67
N PHE A 188 7.42 -21.84 -0.59
CA PHE A 188 8.32 -21.70 -1.73
C PHE A 188 9.69 -22.22 -1.34
N GLU A 189 10.32 -22.99 -2.22
CA GLU A 189 11.66 -23.52 -2.03
C GLU A 189 12.53 -23.02 -3.18
N GLY A 190 13.58 -22.28 -2.84
CA GLY A 190 14.53 -21.73 -3.79
C GLY A 190 15.96 -21.82 -3.26
N ALA A 191 16.89 -21.15 -3.93
CA ALA A 191 18.31 -21.13 -3.58
C ALA A 191 18.57 -20.62 -2.15
N SER A 192 17.72 -19.73 -1.64
CA SER A 192 17.78 -19.23 -0.26
C SER A 192 17.18 -20.19 0.78
N GLY A 193 16.60 -21.33 0.37
CA GLY A 193 15.99 -22.33 1.23
C GLY A 193 14.45 -22.34 1.18
N VAL A 194 13.82 -22.87 2.24
CA VAL A 194 12.36 -23.01 2.36
C VAL A 194 11.77 -21.79 3.05
N GLY A 195 10.98 -21.03 2.29
CA GLY A 195 10.31 -19.82 2.71
C GLY A 195 8.82 -19.79 2.35
N VAL A 196 8.27 -18.57 2.29
CA VAL A 196 6.87 -18.31 1.97
C VAL A 196 6.77 -17.13 1.00
N LYS A 197 6.04 -17.30 -0.11
CA LYS A 197 5.78 -16.25 -1.10
C LYS A 197 4.34 -15.78 -1.09
N TYR A 198 4.12 -14.52 -1.43
CA TYR A 198 2.79 -13.93 -1.48
C TYR A 198 2.71 -12.58 -2.17
N TRP A 199 1.49 -12.22 -2.55
CA TRP A 199 1.14 -10.93 -3.12
C TRP A 199 0.58 -10.01 -2.04
N ASN A 200 0.98 -8.74 -2.09
CA ASN A 200 0.53 -7.67 -1.19
C ASN A 200 0.66 -6.30 -1.89
N THR A 201 0.35 -5.23 -1.17
CA THR A 201 0.65 -3.85 -1.59
C THR A 201 0.99 -2.99 -0.36
N SER A 202 1.22 -1.70 -0.50
CA SER A 202 1.36 -0.81 0.65
C SER A 202 0.01 -0.38 1.22
N PHE A 203 -0.03 -0.01 2.50
CA PHE A 203 -1.24 0.54 3.11
C PHE A 203 -1.75 1.78 2.37
N GLY A 204 -0.85 2.69 1.99
CA GLY A 204 -1.22 3.92 1.28
C GLY A 204 -1.95 3.66 -0.04
N GLN A 205 -1.64 2.56 -0.72
CA GLN A 205 -2.32 2.16 -1.97
C GLN A 205 -3.78 1.72 -1.77
N ILE A 206 -4.19 1.36 -0.56
CA ILE A 206 -5.57 0.89 -0.28
C ILE A 206 -6.32 1.77 0.73
N GLU A 207 -5.71 2.87 1.20
CA GLU A 207 -6.33 3.74 2.20
C GLU A 207 -7.69 4.29 1.72
N ASP A 208 -7.85 4.53 0.42
CA ASP A 208 -9.08 4.99 -0.22
C ASP A 208 -10.18 3.91 -0.33
N ALA A 209 -9.85 2.64 -0.15
CA ALA A 209 -10.78 1.51 -0.20
C ALA A 209 -11.13 0.94 1.19
N ASP A 210 -10.63 1.56 2.25
CA ASP A 210 -10.90 1.27 3.65
C ASP A 210 -10.82 -0.23 4.08
N SER A 211 -11.85 -0.75 4.77
CA SER A 211 -12.03 -2.14 5.18
C SER A 211 -13.24 -2.83 4.52
N ASP A 212 -13.83 -2.24 3.46
CA ASP A 212 -14.84 -2.85 2.61
C ASP A 212 -14.18 -3.92 1.76
N TYR A 213 -14.49 -5.17 2.07
CA TYR A 213 -13.90 -6.31 1.40
C TYR A 213 -14.25 -6.41 -0.08
N ARG A 214 -15.42 -5.89 -0.52
CA ARG A 214 -15.78 -5.88 -1.94
C ARG A 214 -14.94 -4.83 -2.68
N LEU A 215 -14.86 -3.62 -2.12
CA LEU A 215 -14.08 -2.53 -2.69
C LEU A 215 -12.59 -2.89 -2.73
N LEU A 216 -12.04 -3.43 -1.63
CA LEU A 216 -10.65 -3.90 -1.55
C LEU A 216 -10.37 -5.02 -2.56
N ALA A 217 -11.23 -6.04 -2.64
CA ALA A 217 -11.06 -7.12 -3.62
C ALA A 217 -11.00 -6.57 -5.04
N ASN A 218 -11.96 -5.72 -5.41
CA ASN A 218 -12.05 -5.15 -6.74
C ASN A 218 -10.86 -4.22 -7.06
N LYS A 219 -10.39 -3.43 -6.09
CA LYS A 219 -9.18 -2.59 -6.24
C LYS A 219 -7.91 -3.44 -6.39
N LEU A 220 -7.88 -4.63 -5.80
CA LEU A 220 -6.76 -5.56 -5.92
C LEU A 220 -6.87 -6.47 -7.17
N GLY A 221 -7.83 -6.22 -8.06
CA GLY A 221 -8.04 -7.04 -9.25
C GLY A 221 -8.55 -8.46 -8.93
N LEU A 222 -9.19 -8.63 -7.78
CA LEU A 222 -9.71 -9.91 -7.30
C LEU A 222 -11.23 -9.98 -7.44
N ASN A 223 -11.73 -11.11 -7.92
CA ASN A 223 -13.16 -11.39 -7.91
C ASN A 223 -13.65 -11.58 -6.46
N TYR A 224 -14.45 -10.63 -5.97
CA TYR A 224 -15.12 -10.77 -4.67
C TYR A 224 -16.17 -11.89 -4.73
N VAL A 225 -16.14 -12.79 -3.76
CA VAL A 225 -17.13 -13.87 -3.63
C VAL A 225 -17.99 -13.63 -2.40
N GLU A 226 -19.26 -13.36 -2.63
CA GLU A 226 -20.24 -13.13 -1.57
C GLU A 226 -20.37 -14.34 -0.64
N GLY A 227 -20.59 -14.07 0.65
CA GLY A 227 -20.70 -15.09 1.69
C GLY A 227 -19.37 -15.69 2.17
N ARG A 228 -18.23 -15.32 1.56
CA ARG A 228 -16.91 -15.64 2.12
C ARG A 228 -16.49 -14.60 3.15
N GLU A 229 -15.80 -15.07 4.18
CA GLU A 229 -15.16 -14.20 5.17
C GLU A 229 -13.78 -13.82 4.68
N TYR A 230 -13.50 -12.52 4.69
CA TYR A 230 -12.21 -11.95 4.32
C TYR A 230 -11.59 -11.22 5.49
N MET A 231 -10.31 -10.89 5.35
CA MET A 231 -9.58 -10.09 6.32
C MET A 231 -8.46 -9.30 5.65
N LEU A 232 -8.09 -8.19 6.29
CA LEU A 232 -6.95 -7.39 5.91
C LEU A 232 -5.87 -7.53 7.00
N LEU A 233 -4.69 -7.98 6.60
CA LEU A 233 -3.51 -8.02 7.43
C LEU A 233 -2.68 -6.77 7.16
N VAL A 234 -2.32 -6.04 8.20
CA VAL A 234 -1.31 -4.98 8.15
C VAL A 234 0.02 -5.58 8.58
N ILE A 235 1.03 -5.43 7.75
CA ILE A 235 2.37 -5.98 7.90
C ILE A 235 3.31 -4.81 8.17
N ASP A 236 3.93 -4.81 9.34
CA ASP A 236 5.04 -3.93 9.68
C ASP A 236 6.30 -4.51 9.01
N SER A 237 6.74 -3.87 7.92
CA SER A 237 7.81 -4.37 7.05
C SER A 237 9.12 -4.61 7.81
N GLU A 238 9.43 -3.77 8.79
CA GLU A 238 10.68 -3.87 9.54
C GLU A 238 10.65 -5.03 10.52
N LYS A 239 9.57 -5.16 11.29
CA LYS A 239 9.43 -6.29 12.19
C LYS A 239 9.30 -7.61 11.42
N ALA A 240 8.64 -7.60 10.27
CA ALA A 240 8.61 -8.76 9.37
C ALA A 240 10.03 -9.12 8.90
N GLN A 241 10.84 -8.15 8.48
CA GLN A 241 12.24 -8.38 8.13
C GLN A 241 13.03 -9.03 9.28
N ALA A 242 12.82 -8.60 10.52
CA ALA A 242 13.47 -9.19 11.70
C ALA A 242 13.03 -10.64 11.98
N VAL A 243 11.76 -10.96 11.73
CA VAL A 243 11.17 -12.28 11.99
C VAL A 243 11.52 -13.30 10.89
N CYS A 244 11.32 -12.93 9.63
CA CYS A 244 11.32 -13.87 8.51
C CYS A 244 12.21 -13.47 7.33
N GLU A 245 12.99 -12.38 7.47
CA GLU A 245 13.83 -11.82 6.40
C GLU A 245 13.02 -11.50 5.13
N SER A 246 11.81 -10.93 5.33
CA SER A 246 10.85 -10.57 4.28
C SER A 246 11.40 -9.54 3.29
N THR A 247 11.49 -9.91 2.02
CA THR A 247 11.77 -8.97 0.92
C THR A 247 10.54 -8.77 0.05
N SER A 248 10.31 -7.55 -0.45
CA SER A 248 9.24 -7.25 -1.40
C SER A 248 9.78 -6.51 -2.62
N VAL A 249 9.21 -6.79 -3.78
CA VAL A 249 9.50 -6.11 -5.04
C VAL A 249 8.21 -5.77 -5.77
N SER A 250 8.19 -4.70 -6.56
CA SER A 250 7.06 -4.44 -7.47
C SER A 250 6.91 -5.62 -8.43
N ALA A 251 5.67 -5.97 -8.75
CA ALA A 251 5.27 -7.10 -9.56
C ALA A 251 5.53 -6.93 -11.07
N THR A 252 6.70 -6.42 -11.47
CA THR A 252 7.02 -6.21 -12.89
C THR A 252 7.67 -7.46 -13.50
N PHE A 253 7.60 -7.62 -14.82
CA PHE A 253 8.31 -8.71 -15.52
C PHE A 253 9.79 -8.76 -15.17
N GLU A 254 10.46 -7.61 -15.15
CA GLU A 254 11.87 -7.48 -14.79
C GLU A 254 12.14 -8.00 -13.37
N LYS A 255 11.40 -7.50 -12.36
CA LYS A 255 11.65 -7.82 -10.96
C LYS A 255 11.28 -9.27 -10.62
N ILE A 256 10.19 -9.78 -11.20
CA ILE A 256 9.81 -11.20 -11.05
C ILE A 256 10.80 -12.12 -11.76
N GLY A 257 11.27 -11.74 -12.96
CA GLY A 257 12.32 -12.46 -13.67
C GLY A 257 13.62 -12.49 -12.87
N ALA A 258 14.04 -11.37 -12.31
CA ALA A 258 15.23 -11.28 -11.45
C ALA A 258 15.10 -12.16 -10.20
N PHE A 259 13.94 -12.15 -9.53
CA PHE A 259 13.66 -13.04 -8.41
C PHE A 259 13.78 -14.52 -8.81
N ALA A 260 13.15 -14.91 -9.92
CA ALA A 260 13.20 -16.29 -10.41
C ALA A 260 14.61 -16.72 -10.81
N ASN A 261 15.37 -15.85 -11.47
CA ASN A 261 16.77 -16.10 -11.84
C ASN A 261 17.65 -16.32 -10.60
N GLN A 262 17.36 -15.63 -9.51
CA GLN A 262 18.12 -15.75 -8.26
C GLN A 262 17.72 -16.99 -7.47
N GLU A 263 16.42 -17.22 -7.27
CA GLU A 263 15.92 -18.25 -6.37
C GLU A 263 15.72 -19.60 -7.05
N LEU A 264 15.59 -19.64 -8.38
CA LEU A 264 15.37 -20.84 -9.18
C LEU A 264 16.27 -20.86 -10.44
N PRO A 265 17.59 -20.63 -10.32
CA PRO A 265 18.48 -20.40 -11.47
C PRO A 265 18.51 -21.56 -12.47
N ASP A 266 18.38 -22.80 -12.00
CA ASP A 266 18.40 -24.00 -12.84
C ASP A 266 17.12 -24.17 -13.66
N LEU A 267 15.99 -23.64 -13.16
CA LEU A 267 14.70 -23.71 -13.83
C LEU A 267 14.45 -22.48 -14.70
N TYR A 268 14.92 -21.32 -14.26
CA TYR A 268 14.67 -20.04 -14.91
C TYR A 268 15.97 -19.26 -15.07
N PRO A 269 16.82 -19.60 -16.05
CA PRO A 269 17.97 -18.79 -16.38
C PRO A 269 17.53 -17.44 -16.98
N PRO A 270 18.39 -16.40 -16.92
CA PRO A 270 18.07 -15.06 -17.42
C PRO A 270 17.64 -15.01 -18.89
N GLU A 271 18.14 -15.91 -19.73
CA GLU A 271 17.77 -16.02 -21.15
C GLU A 271 16.29 -16.41 -21.30
N LEU A 272 15.85 -17.42 -20.53
CA LEU A 272 14.47 -17.89 -20.56
C LEU A 272 13.52 -16.83 -20.01
N THR A 273 13.85 -16.20 -18.88
CA THR A 273 12.98 -15.18 -18.29
C THR A 273 12.82 -13.96 -19.18
N ARG A 274 13.88 -13.54 -19.89
CA ARG A 274 13.81 -12.47 -20.91
C ARG A 274 12.88 -12.79 -22.07
N GLU A 275 12.67 -14.07 -22.37
CA GLU A 275 11.83 -14.52 -23.48
C GLU A 275 10.36 -14.64 -23.05
N ILE A 276 10.10 -15.29 -21.91
CA ILE A 276 8.73 -15.62 -21.49
C ILE A 276 8.05 -14.53 -20.63
N LEU A 277 8.80 -13.56 -20.11
CA LEU A 277 8.28 -12.44 -19.31
C LEU A 277 8.28 -11.14 -20.13
N THR A 278 7.44 -11.12 -21.16
CA THR A 278 7.20 -9.93 -21.99
C THR A 278 5.69 -9.70 -22.13
N PRO A 279 5.24 -8.46 -22.36
CA PRO A 279 3.82 -8.17 -22.60
C PRO A 279 3.23 -9.00 -23.75
N GLU A 280 3.99 -9.16 -24.82
CA GLU A 280 3.59 -9.92 -26.01
C GLU A 280 3.45 -11.42 -25.69
N PHE A 281 4.45 -12.01 -25.02
CA PHE A 281 4.41 -13.43 -24.66
C PHE A 281 3.31 -13.72 -23.63
N GLN A 282 3.14 -12.84 -22.63
CA GLN A 282 2.07 -12.97 -21.64
C GLN A 282 0.68 -12.93 -22.28
N THR A 283 0.47 -12.04 -23.25
CA THR A 283 -0.80 -11.97 -24.00
C THR A 283 -1.04 -13.27 -24.76
N HIS A 284 -0.04 -13.75 -25.49
CA HIS A 284 -0.13 -15.02 -26.22
C HIS A 284 -0.41 -16.21 -25.31
N TYR A 285 0.31 -16.29 -24.18
CA TYR A 285 0.15 -17.32 -23.16
C TYR A 285 -1.26 -17.29 -22.55
N ARG A 286 -1.75 -16.12 -22.12
CA ARG A 286 -3.10 -15.96 -21.55
C ARG A 286 -4.16 -16.45 -22.51
N ASP A 287 -4.10 -16.00 -23.78
CA ASP A 287 -5.12 -16.33 -24.76
C ASP A 287 -5.22 -17.84 -25.00
N LEU A 288 -4.09 -18.53 -25.11
CA LEU A 288 -4.06 -20.00 -25.26
C LEU A 288 -4.45 -20.72 -23.97
N TYR A 289 -4.01 -20.24 -22.82
CA TYR A 289 -4.31 -20.86 -21.53
C TYR A 289 -5.81 -20.76 -21.19
N GLU A 290 -6.45 -19.62 -21.46
CA GLU A 290 -7.90 -19.47 -21.27
C GLU A 290 -8.72 -20.31 -22.25
N GLN A 291 -8.29 -20.42 -23.51
CA GLN A 291 -8.93 -21.32 -24.48
C GLN A 291 -8.80 -22.78 -24.04
N ALA A 292 -7.64 -23.17 -23.52
CA ALA A 292 -7.42 -24.49 -22.96
C ALA A 292 -8.32 -24.75 -21.73
N LYS A 293 -8.46 -23.77 -20.82
CA LYS A 293 -9.38 -23.87 -19.66
C LYS A 293 -10.81 -24.13 -20.13
N LYS A 294 -11.27 -23.40 -21.15
CA LYS A 294 -12.59 -23.61 -21.76
C LYS A 294 -12.72 -24.97 -22.44
N TYR A 295 -11.70 -25.41 -23.18
CA TYR A 295 -11.68 -26.71 -23.86
C TYR A 295 -11.81 -27.88 -22.88
N TRP A 296 -11.17 -27.78 -21.71
CA TRP A 296 -11.21 -28.81 -20.67
C TRP A 296 -12.30 -28.60 -19.62
N ASN A 297 -13.09 -27.52 -19.70
CA ASN A 297 -14.06 -27.10 -18.69
C ASN A 297 -13.44 -26.98 -17.28
N GLU A 298 -12.23 -26.42 -17.21
CA GLU A 298 -11.47 -26.18 -15.98
C GLU A 298 -11.64 -24.74 -15.50
N GLU A 299 -12.09 -24.56 -14.25
CA GLU A 299 -12.34 -23.24 -13.67
C GLU A 299 -11.05 -22.65 -13.06
N TRP A 300 -10.24 -23.47 -12.39
CA TRP A 300 -9.17 -23.01 -11.51
C TRP A 300 -7.79 -23.07 -12.15
N ARG A 301 -7.38 -24.23 -12.68
CA ARG A 301 -6.05 -24.43 -13.26
C ARG A 301 -6.04 -25.59 -14.24
N LEU A 302 -5.14 -25.53 -15.20
CA LEU A 302 -4.79 -26.66 -16.04
C LEU A 302 -3.59 -27.41 -15.49
N SER A 303 -3.61 -28.73 -15.57
CA SER A 303 -2.40 -29.54 -15.49
C SER A 303 -1.49 -29.27 -16.71
N GLU A 304 -0.20 -29.56 -16.55
CA GLU A 304 0.75 -29.44 -17.66
C GLU A 304 0.38 -30.33 -18.85
N THR A 305 -0.09 -31.55 -18.59
CA THR A 305 -0.56 -32.49 -19.63
C THR A 305 -1.75 -31.94 -20.39
N GLN A 306 -2.78 -31.42 -19.69
CA GLN A 306 -3.95 -30.83 -20.35
C GLN A 306 -3.56 -29.65 -21.25
N PHE A 307 -2.65 -28.79 -20.77
CA PHE A 307 -2.22 -27.64 -21.56
C PHE A 307 -1.37 -28.09 -22.75
N HIS A 308 -0.42 -29.00 -22.57
CA HIS A 308 0.37 -29.57 -23.65
C HIS A 308 -0.49 -30.23 -24.75
N ASP A 309 -1.47 -31.05 -24.36
CA ASP A 309 -2.37 -31.73 -25.30
C ASP A 309 -3.25 -30.73 -26.07
N PHE A 310 -3.69 -29.66 -25.41
CA PHE A 310 -4.38 -28.56 -26.09
C PHE A 310 -3.48 -27.86 -27.10
N LEU A 311 -2.23 -27.54 -26.74
CA LEU A 311 -1.28 -26.88 -27.65
C LEU A 311 -0.96 -27.76 -28.87
N LEU A 312 -0.90 -29.08 -28.69
CA LEU A 312 -0.80 -30.03 -29.81
C LEU A 312 -2.04 -29.99 -30.71
N ALA A 313 -3.24 -29.99 -30.13
CA ALA A 313 -4.49 -29.91 -30.88
C ALA A 313 -4.63 -28.60 -31.68
N GLN A 314 -4.06 -27.50 -31.18
CA GLN A 314 -4.00 -26.21 -31.87
C GLN A 314 -2.86 -26.09 -32.89
N ASN A 315 -2.05 -27.15 -33.09
CA ASN A 315 -0.88 -27.15 -33.97
C ASN A 315 0.13 -26.03 -33.64
N VAL A 316 0.26 -25.68 -32.36
CA VAL A 316 1.32 -24.76 -31.91
C VAL A 316 2.67 -25.41 -32.19
N ASP A 317 3.60 -24.66 -32.78
CA ASP A 317 4.90 -25.20 -33.17
C ASP A 317 5.68 -25.71 -31.94
N PRO A 318 6.62 -26.67 -32.13
CA PRO A 318 7.31 -27.29 -31.02
C PRO A 318 8.11 -26.33 -30.12
N GLU A 319 8.72 -25.29 -30.69
CA GLU A 319 9.58 -24.36 -29.93
C GLU A 319 8.72 -23.45 -29.05
N THR A 320 7.69 -22.83 -29.63
CA THR A 320 6.72 -22.00 -28.88
C THR A 320 6.01 -22.81 -27.80
N ARG A 321 5.66 -24.07 -28.09
CA ARG A 321 5.01 -24.95 -27.11
C ARG A 321 5.89 -25.20 -25.88
N ILE A 322 7.20 -25.36 -26.05
CA ILE A 322 8.13 -25.52 -24.92
C ILE A 322 8.09 -24.26 -24.04
N LEU A 323 8.20 -23.07 -24.63
CA LEU A 323 8.18 -21.80 -23.91
C LEU A 323 6.86 -21.56 -23.16
N LEU A 324 5.72 -21.92 -23.77
CA LEU A 324 4.41 -21.82 -23.12
C LEU A 324 4.28 -22.76 -21.92
N LEU A 325 4.86 -23.96 -21.99
CA LEU A 325 4.90 -24.88 -20.85
C LEU A 325 5.83 -24.35 -19.75
N GLU A 326 7.00 -23.79 -20.09
CA GLU A 326 7.85 -23.15 -19.08
C GLU A 326 7.13 -21.97 -18.41
N ARG A 327 6.39 -21.17 -19.18
CA ARG A 327 5.57 -20.08 -18.62
C ARG A 327 4.47 -20.60 -17.70
N GLN A 328 3.82 -21.72 -18.01
CA GLN A 328 2.85 -22.38 -17.12
C GLN A 328 3.52 -22.88 -15.84
N ARG A 329 4.70 -23.51 -15.93
CA ARG A 329 5.44 -23.96 -14.74
C ARG A 329 5.82 -22.78 -13.86
N MET A 330 6.28 -21.68 -14.45
CA MET A 330 6.58 -20.46 -13.72
C MET A 330 5.33 -19.87 -13.07
N HIS A 331 4.19 -19.83 -13.79
CA HIS A 331 2.89 -19.45 -13.21
C HIS A 331 2.62 -20.27 -11.95
N MET A 332 2.73 -21.60 -12.00
CA MET A 332 2.46 -22.43 -10.84
C MET A 332 3.46 -22.24 -9.69
N GLN A 333 4.74 -22.04 -10.00
CA GLN A 333 5.81 -21.95 -9.01
C GLN A 333 5.92 -20.56 -8.37
N VAL A 334 5.83 -19.48 -9.15
CA VAL A 334 5.98 -18.09 -8.69
C VAL A 334 4.62 -17.46 -8.39
N GLY A 335 3.55 -17.90 -9.07
CA GLY A 335 2.18 -17.41 -8.83
C GLY A 335 1.81 -16.22 -9.71
N ASN A 336 2.61 -15.93 -10.75
CA ASN A 336 2.33 -14.93 -11.78
C ASN A 336 1.41 -15.55 -12.83
N ASN A 337 0.09 -15.46 -12.60
CA ASN A 337 -0.93 -16.18 -13.36
C ASN A 337 -1.17 -15.68 -14.79
N GLU A 338 -2.21 -16.19 -15.46
CA GLU A 338 -2.61 -15.76 -16.80
C GLU A 338 -3.05 -14.28 -16.84
N TYR A 339 -3.48 -13.72 -15.71
CA TYR A 339 -3.87 -12.32 -15.55
C TYR A 339 -2.71 -11.41 -15.15
N PHE A 340 -1.54 -11.97 -14.84
CA PHE A 340 -0.35 -11.20 -14.48
C PHE A 340 0.08 -10.30 -15.64
N ARG A 341 -0.02 -8.98 -15.46
CA ARG A 341 0.27 -7.99 -16.50
C ARG A 341 1.76 -7.68 -16.64
N GLY A 342 2.53 -7.87 -15.56
CA GLY A 342 3.97 -7.58 -15.53
C GLY A 342 4.35 -6.11 -15.64
N ASP A 343 3.38 -5.20 -15.55
CA ASP A 343 3.56 -3.74 -15.44
C ASP A 343 3.59 -3.26 -13.98
N GLY A 344 3.48 -4.19 -13.03
CA GLY A 344 3.53 -3.93 -11.60
C GLY A 344 2.22 -3.44 -11.00
N MET A 345 1.10 -3.48 -11.74
CA MET A 345 -0.18 -2.93 -11.29
C MET A 345 -1.32 -3.95 -11.39
N THR A 346 -2.29 -3.86 -10.48
CA THR A 346 -3.54 -4.63 -10.57
C THR A 346 -4.52 -3.96 -11.53
N GLU A 347 -5.36 -4.77 -12.18
CA GLU A 347 -6.55 -4.25 -12.87
C GLU A 347 -7.57 -3.76 -11.83
N ASN A 348 -8.16 -2.59 -12.06
CA ASN A 348 -9.24 -2.09 -11.22
C ASN A 348 -10.60 -2.64 -11.68
N LEU A 349 -11.26 -3.42 -10.82
CA LEU A 349 -12.58 -4.01 -11.09
C LEU A 349 -13.73 -3.25 -10.42
N ILE A 350 -13.48 -2.06 -9.84
CA ILE A 350 -14.52 -1.28 -9.16
C ILE A 350 -15.52 -0.75 -10.19
N GLU A 351 -16.79 -1.17 -10.07
CA GLU A 351 -17.87 -0.75 -10.95
C GLU A 351 -18.06 0.78 -10.93
N GLY A 352 -18.18 1.38 -12.12
CA GLY A 352 -18.37 2.83 -12.28
C GLY A 352 -17.09 3.67 -12.12
N SER A 353 -15.98 3.09 -11.69
CA SER A 353 -14.68 3.78 -11.68
C SER A 353 -14.18 4.01 -13.11
N GLN A 354 -13.52 5.16 -13.33
CA GLN A 354 -12.84 5.48 -14.59
C GLN A 354 -11.36 5.04 -14.57
N GLN A 355 -10.84 4.59 -13.43
CA GLN A 355 -9.46 4.12 -13.31
C GLN A 355 -9.28 2.75 -13.96
N GLN A 356 -8.18 2.59 -14.69
CA GLN A 356 -7.74 1.31 -15.23
C GLN A 356 -6.96 0.49 -14.18
N TYR A 357 -6.22 1.17 -13.31
CA TYR A 357 -5.33 0.53 -12.35
C TYR A 357 -5.85 0.64 -10.92
N GLY A 358 -5.70 -0.44 -10.17
CA GLY A 358 -6.13 -0.51 -8.79
C GLY A 358 -5.05 -0.06 -7.82
N VAL A 359 -3.94 -0.79 -7.78
CA VAL A 359 -2.75 -0.52 -6.95
C VAL A 359 -1.48 -0.94 -7.67
N VAL A 360 -0.34 -0.48 -7.17
CA VAL A 360 0.95 -1.16 -7.40
C VAL A 360 0.98 -2.47 -6.62
N GLU A 361 1.07 -3.59 -7.34
CA GLU A 361 1.16 -4.92 -6.76
C GLU A 361 2.61 -5.23 -6.37
N LEU A 362 2.77 -5.86 -5.20
CA LEU A 362 4.05 -6.31 -4.69
C LEU A 362 4.08 -7.84 -4.62
N PHE A 363 5.20 -8.41 -5.03
CA PHE A 363 5.56 -9.78 -4.73
C PHE A 363 6.50 -9.80 -3.52
N SER A 364 6.12 -10.54 -2.49
CA SER A 364 6.87 -10.68 -1.25
C SER A 364 7.35 -12.11 -1.06
N PHE A 365 8.57 -12.24 -0.54
CA PHE A 365 9.20 -13.50 -0.18
C PHE A 365 9.80 -13.42 1.21
N ASP A 366 9.26 -14.23 2.11
CA ASP A 366 9.78 -14.49 3.44
C ASP A 366 10.78 -15.64 3.35
N LYS A 367 12.07 -15.36 3.52
CA LYS A 367 13.12 -16.40 3.39
C LYS A 367 13.04 -17.46 4.47
N LYS A 368 12.47 -17.14 5.64
CA LYS A 368 12.18 -18.12 6.69
C LYS A 368 10.70 -18.43 6.71
N LYS A 369 10.39 -19.72 6.56
CA LYS A 369 9.03 -20.23 6.76
C LYS A 369 8.66 -20.21 8.24
N VAL A 370 7.85 -19.23 8.64
CA VAL A 370 7.29 -19.13 10.00
C VAL A 370 5.78 -19.00 9.93
N GLU A 371 5.09 -19.50 10.96
CA GLU A 371 3.64 -19.40 11.04
C GLU A 371 3.19 -17.95 11.29
N LEU A 372 1.97 -17.61 10.89
CA LEU A 372 1.36 -16.30 11.12
C LEU A 372 1.37 -15.93 12.61
N ASP A 373 1.26 -16.91 13.51
CA ASP A 373 1.31 -16.70 14.96
C ASP A 373 2.63 -16.06 15.44
N ALA A 374 3.74 -16.27 14.72
CA ALA A 374 5.04 -15.72 15.05
C ALA A 374 5.09 -14.23 14.72
N TYR A 375 4.49 -13.84 13.60
CA TYR A 375 4.33 -12.43 13.24
C TYR A 375 3.45 -11.70 14.26
N LEU A 376 2.34 -12.31 14.69
CA LEU A 376 1.44 -11.72 15.69
C LEU A 376 2.16 -11.51 17.02
N ARG A 377 2.90 -12.50 17.53
CA ARG A 377 3.68 -12.38 18.77
C ARG A 377 4.78 -11.33 18.68
N ALA A 378 5.38 -11.17 17.51
CA ALA A 378 6.40 -10.16 17.25
C ALA A 378 5.80 -8.75 17.00
N GLY A 379 4.47 -8.62 16.91
CA GLY A 379 3.82 -7.39 16.50
C GLY A 379 4.19 -6.96 15.07
N ALA A 380 4.58 -7.92 14.22
CA ALA A 380 4.91 -7.71 12.81
C ALA A 380 3.68 -7.77 11.91
N VAL A 381 2.59 -8.39 12.38
CA VAL A 381 1.30 -8.46 11.69
C VAL A 381 0.20 -8.05 12.63
N HIS A 382 -0.74 -7.26 12.12
CA HIS A 382 -1.93 -6.83 12.81
C HIS A 382 -3.16 -7.15 11.97
N VAL A 383 -4.16 -7.78 12.57
CA VAL A 383 -5.42 -8.08 11.90
C VAL A 383 -6.33 -6.87 11.99
N ILE A 384 -6.76 -6.36 10.85
CA ILE A 384 -7.83 -5.36 10.78
C ILE A 384 -9.14 -6.10 10.61
N GLN A 385 -10.02 -5.96 11.60
CA GLN A 385 -11.41 -6.41 11.46
C GLN A 385 -12.13 -5.41 10.57
N GLY A 386 -12.67 -5.89 9.45
CA GLY A 386 -13.46 -5.09 8.54
C GLY A 386 -14.93 -5.09 8.92
N VAL A 387 -15.67 -4.18 8.32
CA VAL A 387 -17.12 -4.10 8.44
C VAL A 387 -17.70 -4.77 7.19
N SER A 388 -18.34 -5.93 7.35
CA SER A 388 -19.10 -6.54 6.25
C SER A 388 -20.19 -5.57 5.81
N HIS A 389 -20.29 -5.30 4.50
CA HIS A 389 -21.35 -4.46 3.95
C HIS A 389 -22.71 -5.05 4.34
N VAL A 390 -23.46 -4.33 5.17
CA VAL A 390 -24.90 -4.51 5.29
C VAL A 390 -25.50 -3.60 4.22
N GLU A 391 -26.02 -4.18 3.14
CA GLU A 391 -26.83 -3.42 2.18
C GLU A 391 -27.97 -2.73 2.96
N LYS A 392 -28.01 -1.40 2.91
CA LYS A 392 -29.23 -0.66 3.29
C LYS A 392 -30.25 -0.96 2.20
N GLY A 393 -31.27 -1.76 2.56
CA GLY A 393 -32.36 -2.15 1.67
C GLY A 393 -33.33 -1.04 1.32
#